data_AF-A0A916QMU2-F1
#
_entry.id   AF-A0A916QMU2-F1
#
_cell.length_a   1.000
_cell.length_b   1.000
_cell.length_c   1.000
_cell.angle_alpha   90.00
_cell.angle_beta   90.00
_cell.angle_gamma   90.00
#
_symmetry.space_group_name_H-M   'P 1'
#
loop_
_entity.id
_entity.type
_entity.pdbx_description
1 polymer ?
#
loop_
_entity_poly.entity_id
_entity_poly.type
_entity_poly.pdbx_seq_one_letter_code
_entity_poly.pdbx_strand_id
1 'polypeptide(L)'
;MVVLGFPKPRFAVAEYQLAKQKDKFHAVVRIALEKEEWQITDDLLLLEVGGTKFEIDLGAEQLLAAERGEEKIAVEIKTFLSDSPLTDYHNALGQFLNYRLALEICYPKRILYLAIPVVAYDTFF
;
A
#
# COMPACT_ATOMS: atom_id res chain seq x y z
N MET A 1 -10.47 4.68 -0.87
CA MET A 1 -9.15 4.49 -0.23
C MET A 1 -8.52 5.86 -0.05
N VAL A 2 -7.87 6.10 1.09
CA VAL A 2 -7.01 7.26 1.33
C VAL A 2 -5.57 6.76 1.32
N VAL A 3 -4.70 7.44 0.59
CA VAL A 3 -3.25 7.22 0.66
C VAL A 3 -2.67 8.31 1.55
N LEU A 4 -2.20 7.95 2.73
CA LEU A 4 -1.67 8.90 3.70
C LEU A 4 -0.42 9.58 3.14
N GLY A 5 -0.43 10.92 2.95
CA GLY A 5 0.73 11.70 2.48
C GLY A 5 0.59 12.40 1.12
N PHE A 6 -0.58 12.35 0.49
CA PHE A 6 -0.92 13.20 -0.67
C PHE A 6 -1.67 14.49 -0.24
N PRO A 7 -1.45 15.63 -0.92
CA PRO A 7 -2.22 16.84 -0.65
C PRO A 7 -3.65 16.69 -1.22
N LYS A 8 -4.60 16.46 -0.29
CA LYS A 8 -6.06 16.25 -0.41
C LYS A 8 -6.51 14.83 -0.84
N PRO A 9 -7.49 14.23 -0.12
CA PRO A 9 -8.12 12.98 -0.54
C PRO A 9 -8.97 13.22 -1.79
N ARG A 10 -8.62 12.59 -2.91
CA ARG A 10 -9.49 12.50 -4.10
C ARG A 10 -10.12 11.12 -4.14
N PHE A 11 -11.44 11.10 -4.14
CA PHE A 11 -12.25 9.89 -4.04
C PHE A 11 -12.20 9.10 -5.36
N ALA A 12 -11.69 7.86 -5.30
CA ALA A 12 -11.96 6.86 -6.33
C ALA A 12 -13.14 6.00 -5.89
N VAL A 13 -14.27 6.10 -6.59
CA VAL A 13 -15.42 5.19 -6.47
C VAL A 13 -15.31 4.18 -7.61
N ALA A 14 -15.20 2.90 -7.29
CA ALA A 14 -15.25 1.80 -8.24
C ALA A 14 -16.21 0.72 -7.70
N GLU A 15 -17.30 0.47 -8.42
CA GLU A 15 -18.20 -0.67 -8.23
C GLU A 15 -17.72 -1.82 -9.11
N TYR A 16 -17.55 -3.06 -8.62
CA TYR A 16 -17.67 -4.31 -9.41
C TYR A 16 -17.69 -5.58 -8.52
N GLN A 17 -18.44 -6.61 -8.95
CA GLN A 17 -18.73 -7.88 -8.25
C GLN A 17 -17.71 -9.02 -8.51
N LEU A 18 -17.63 -9.94 -7.52
CA LEU A 18 -16.88 -11.22 -7.42
C LEU A 18 -15.33 -11.21 -7.57
N ALA A 19 -14.63 -10.83 -6.50
CA ALA A 19 -13.22 -11.17 -6.21
C ALA A 19 -13.03 -11.25 -4.68
N LYS A 20 -11.98 -11.90 -4.14
CA LYS A 20 -11.70 -11.87 -2.68
C LYS A 20 -11.53 -10.41 -2.24
N GLN A 21 -11.90 -10.08 -1.00
CA GLN A 21 -11.91 -8.69 -0.53
C GLN A 21 -10.55 -8.00 -0.70
N LYS A 22 -9.43 -8.69 -0.45
CA LYS A 22 -8.07 -8.17 -0.69
C LYS A 22 -7.84 -7.78 -2.15
N ASP A 23 -8.20 -8.65 -3.10
CA ASP A 23 -8.07 -8.40 -4.54
C ASP A 23 -8.86 -7.16 -4.99
N LYS A 24 -10.03 -6.90 -4.37
CA LYS A 24 -10.82 -5.70 -4.65
C LYS A 24 -10.11 -4.43 -4.22
N PHE A 25 -9.58 -4.40 -2.99
CA PHE A 25 -8.90 -3.21 -2.49
C PHE A 25 -7.60 -2.93 -3.26
N HIS A 26 -6.88 -3.98 -3.63
CA HIS A 26 -5.74 -3.89 -4.51
C HIS A 26 -6.09 -3.25 -5.86
N ALA A 27 -7.12 -3.78 -6.53
CA ALA A 27 -7.59 -3.23 -7.81
C ALA A 27 -8.05 -1.76 -7.67
N VAL A 28 -8.75 -1.42 -6.59
CA VAL A 28 -9.22 -0.03 -6.33
C VAL A 28 -8.04 0.93 -6.22
N VAL A 29 -7.00 0.57 -5.45
CA VAL A 29 -5.81 1.43 -5.29
C VAL A 29 -5.06 1.56 -6.61
N ARG A 30 -4.87 0.46 -7.34
CA ARG A 30 -4.23 0.46 -8.65
C ARG A 30 -4.94 1.39 -9.63
N ILE A 31 -6.26 1.24 -9.79
CA ILE A 31 -7.07 2.08 -10.68
C ILE A 31 -7.00 3.56 -10.24
N ALA A 32 -7.00 3.84 -8.94
CA ALA A 32 -6.89 5.21 -8.44
C ALA A 32 -5.53 5.84 -8.78
N LEU A 33 -4.44 5.09 -8.66
CA LEU A 33 -3.10 5.51 -9.08
C LEU A 33 -3.05 5.78 -10.58
N GLU A 34 -3.50 4.82 -11.41
CA GLU A 34 -3.52 4.95 -12.87
C GLU A 34 -4.34 6.17 -13.33
N LYS A 35 -5.47 6.47 -12.67
CA LYS A 35 -6.30 7.67 -12.95
C LYS A 35 -5.62 9.00 -12.62
N GLU A 36 -4.67 9.00 -11.69
CA GLU A 36 -3.87 10.17 -11.31
C GLU A 36 -2.50 10.16 -12.03
N GLU A 37 -2.44 9.45 -13.16
CA GLU A 37 -1.29 9.38 -14.08
C GLU A 37 -0.04 8.72 -13.47
N TRP A 38 -0.21 7.90 -12.43
CA TRP A 38 0.86 7.04 -11.95
C TRP A 38 0.98 5.81 -12.84
N GLN A 39 2.19 5.55 -13.32
CA GLN A 39 2.54 4.32 -14.01
C GLN A 39 2.88 3.24 -12.98
N ILE A 40 2.12 2.14 -12.97
CA ILE A 40 2.45 0.97 -12.16
C ILE A 40 3.69 0.30 -12.74
N THR A 41 4.76 0.19 -11.95
CA THR A 41 6.01 -0.48 -12.38
C THR A 41 6.05 -1.93 -11.93
N ASP A 42 5.50 -2.22 -10.75
CA ASP A 42 5.46 -3.55 -10.17
C ASP A 42 4.13 -3.72 -9.43
N ASP A 43 3.35 -4.73 -9.83
CA ASP A 43 2.12 -5.11 -9.12
C ASP A 43 2.42 -5.88 -7.83
N LEU A 44 3.67 -6.36 -7.71
CA LEU A 44 4.24 -6.99 -6.53
C LEU A 44 5.72 -6.60 -6.43
N LEU A 45 6.01 -5.56 -5.65
CA LEU A 45 7.38 -5.12 -5.41
C LEU A 45 8.09 -6.07 -4.45
N LEU A 46 9.07 -6.80 -4.96
CA LEU A 46 9.91 -7.68 -4.15
C LEU A 46 11.08 -6.91 -3.55
N LEU A 47 11.23 -7.02 -2.23
CA LEU A 47 12.34 -6.43 -1.49
C LEU A 47 13.31 -7.54 -1.05
N GLU A 48 14.56 -7.40 -1.47
CA GLU A 48 15.66 -8.29 -1.10
C GLU A 48 16.74 -7.49 -0.37
N VAL A 49 16.93 -7.76 0.92
CA VAL A 49 17.92 -7.06 1.76
C VAL A 49 18.95 -8.09 2.22
N GLY A 50 20.22 -7.83 1.93
CA GLY A 50 21.33 -8.68 2.38
C GLY A 50 21.33 -10.11 1.81
N GLY A 51 20.68 -10.34 0.67
CA GLY A 51 20.57 -11.66 0.04
C GLY A 51 19.44 -12.54 0.59
N THR A 52 18.64 -12.03 1.54
CA THR A 52 17.44 -12.69 2.04
C THR A 52 16.20 -12.01 1.46
N LYS A 53 15.28 -12.81 0.90
CA LYS A 53 13.96 -12.34 0.47
C LYS A 53 13.12 -12.00 1.70
N PHE A 54 12.74 -10.73 1.83
CA PHE A 54 11.90 -10.27 2.93
C PHE A 54 10.43 -10.70 2.82
N GLU A 55 10.03 -11.34 1.70
CA GLU A 55 8.66 -11.83 1.48
C GLU A 55 8.17 -12.82 2.56
N ILE A 56 9.05 -13.69 3.04
CA ILE A 56 8.69 -14.78 3.96
C ILE A 56 8.54 -14.23 5.40
N ASP A 57 9.44 -13.35 5.82
CA ASP A 57 9.47 -12.82 7.19
C ASP A 57 8.43 -11.70 7.43
N LEU A 58 7.98 -10.99 6.40
CA LEU A 58 7.01 -9.89 6.54
C LEU A 58 5.55 -10.32 6.33
N GLY A 59 5.31 -11.59 6.02
CA GLY A 59 4.02 -12.05 5.54
C GLY A 59 3.76 -11.51 4.13
N ALA A 60 3.43 -12.40 3.19
CA ALA A 60 3.29 -12.11 1.78
C ALA A 60 2.12 -11.15 1.45
N GLU A 61 2.23 -9.88 1.82
CA GLU A 61 1.31 -8.81 1.43
C GLU A 61 1.97 -7.92 0.36
N GLN A 62 1.14 -7.48 -0.58
CA GLN A 62 1.54 -7.02 -1.91
C GLN A 62 1.81 -5.50 -1.87
N LEU A 63 3.09 -5.12 -1.97
CA LEU A 63 3.48 -3.72 -2.20
C LEU A 63 3.29 -3.37 -3.67
N LEU A 64 2.44 -2.39 -3.95
CA LEU A 64 2.35 -1.79 -5.28
C LEU A 64 3.48 -0.79 -5.49
N ALA A 65 4.15 -0.85 -6.63
CA ALA A 65 5.10 0.16 -7.04
C ALA A 65 4.53 1.02 -8.17
N ALA A 66 4.72 2.32 -8.06
CA ALA A 66 4.34 3.23 -9.11
C ALA A 66 5.32 4.41 -9.25
N GLU A 67 5.32 5.04 -10.42
CA GLU A 67 6.08 6.26 -10.67
C GLU A 67 5.31 7.26 -11.51
N ARG A 68 5.65 8.54 -11.33
CA ARG A 68 5.10 9.66 -12.11
C ARG A 68 6.15 10.76 -12.21
N GLY A 69 6.69 10.94 -13.41
CA GLY A 69 7.86 11.80 -13.61
C GLY A 69 9.06 11.28 -12.80
N GLU A 70 9.60 12.13 -11.92
CA GLU A 70 10.72 11.75 -11.04
C GLU A 70 10.26 11.13 -9.71
N GLU A 71 8.96 11.19 -9.41
CA GLU A 71 8.40 10.65 -8.16
C GLU A 71 8.26 9.13 -8.26
N LYS A 72 8.78 8.41 -7.27
CA LYS A 72 8.65 6.94 -7.15
C LYS A 72 7.99 6.62 -5.81
N ILE A 73 7.00 5.76 -5.83
CA ILE A 73 6.27 5.35 -4.63
C ILE A 73 6.16 3.84 -4.52
N ALA A 74 6.09 3.38 -3.28
CA ALA A 74 5.60 2.06 -2.93
C ALA A 74 4.33 2.26 -2.08
N VAL A 75 3.30 1.45 -2.30
CA VAL A 75 2.01 1.57 -1.62
C VAL A 75 1.66 0.24 -0.99
N GLU A 76 1.62 0.24 0.33
CA GLU A 76 1.12 -0.86 1.14
C GLU A 76 -0.39 -0.69 1.33
N ILE A 77 -1.18 -1.75 1.10
CA ILE A 77 -2.64 -1.68 1.13
C ILE A 77 -3.17 -2.46 2.33
N LYS A 78 -3.85 -1.77 3.25
CA LYS A 78 -4.45 -2.37 4.44
C LYS A 78 -5.96 -2.17 4.46
N THR A 79 -6.70 -3.23 4.76
CA THR A 79 -8.15 -3.23 4.66
C THR A 79 -8.86 -2.84 5.95
N PHE A 80 -8.21 -2.96 7.11
CA PHE A 80 -8.78 -2.64 8.43
C PHE A 80 -10.20 -3.23 8.65
N LEU A 81 -10.36 -4.51 8.30
CA LEU A 81 -11.66 -5.22 8.34
C LEU A 81 -11.78 -6.17 9.52
N SER A 82 -10.78 -6.28 10.39
CA SER A 82 -10.87 -7.17 11.55
C SER A 82 -11.78 -6.59 12.63
N ASP A 83 -12.17 -7.44 13.58
CA ASP A 83 -12.95 -7.03 14.76
C ASP A 83 -12.18 -6.07 15.70
N SER A 84 -10.85 -5.91 15.51
CA SER A 84 -9.99 -5.04 16.31
C SER A 84 -9.12 -4.14 15.42
N PRO A 85 -9.61 -2.93 15.09
CA PRO A 85 -8.84 -1.93 14.35
C PRO A 85 -7.48 -1.59 14.99
N LEU A 86 -7.39 -1.65 16.33
CA LEU A 86 -6.14 -1.43 17.06
C LEU A 86 -5.10 -2.53 16.78
N THR A 87 -5.55 -3.79 16.70
CA THR A 87 -4.66 -4.91 16.36
C THR A 87 -4.19 -4.80 14.91
N ASP A 88 -5.11 -4.46 13.98
CA ASP A 88 -4.76 -4.20 12.58
C ASP A 88 -3.74 -3.07 12.45
N TYR A 89 -3.89 -2.01 13.24
CA TYR A 89 -2.96 -0.89 13.28
C TYR A 89 -1.55 -1.30 13.73
N HIS A 90 -1.44 -2.05 14.84
CA HIS A 90 -0.12 -2.48 15.32
C HIS A 90 0.60 -3.37 14.30
N ASN A 91 -0.13 -4.27 13.64
CA ASN A 91 0.41 -5.11 12.57
C ASN A 91 0.84 -4.27 11.36
N ALA A 92 -0.03 -3.36 10.90
CA ALA A 92 0.25 -2.46 9.78
C ALA A 92 1.47 -1.56 10.06
N LEU A 93 1.58 -1.01 11.27
CA LEU A 93 2.69 -0.16 11.67
C LEU A 93 4.01 -0.94 11.68
N GLY A 94 4.04 -2.12 12.29
CA GLY A 94 5.25 -2.96 12.31
C GLY A 94 5.73 -3.29 10.89
N GLN A 95 4.81 -3.70 10.02
CA GLN A 95 5.12 -4.04 8.64
C GLN A 95 5.54 -2.82 7.82
N PHE A 96 4.88 -1.67 7.99
CA PHE A 96 5.25 -0.40 7.35
C PHE A 96 6.69 0.01 7.70
N LEU A 97 7.06 -0.08 8.98
CA LEU A 97 8.42 0.24 9.42
C LEU A 97 9.46 -0.69 8.80
N ASN A 98 9.17 -1.99 8.70
CA ASN A 98 10.05 -2.95 8.06
C ASN A 98 10.24 -2.68 6.57
N TYR A 99 9.15 -2.39 5.84
CA TYR A 99 9.24 -2.02 4.44
C TYR A 99 9.97 -0.70 4.22
N ARG A 100 9.79 0.29 5.08
CA ARG A 100 10.53 1.55 4.99
C ARG A 100 12.03 1.32 5.08
N LEU A 101 12.46 0.50 6.06
CA LEU A 101 13.88 0.15 6.22
C LEU A 101 14.42 -0.61 4.99
N ALA A 102 13.65 -1.56 4.45
CA ALA A 102 14.06 -2.29 3.26
C ALA A 102 14.14 -1.39 2.01
N LEU A 103 13.18 -0.47 1.83
CA LEU A 103 13.20 0.51 0.74
C LEU A 103 14.38 1.49 0.86
N GLU A 104 14.74 1.93 2.06
CA GLU A 104 15.93 2.77 2.28
C GLU A 104 17.22 2.09 1.77
N ILE A 105 17.28 0.76 1.78
CA ILE A 105 18.43 -0.01 1.31
C ILE A 105 18.35 -0.28 -0.20
N CYS A 106 17.21 -0.81 -0.68
CA CYS A 106 17.08 -1.30 -2.06
C CYS A 106 16.69 -0.20 -3.06
N TYR A 107 15.82 0.72 -2.64
CA TYR A 107 15.18 1.72 -3.50
C TYR A 107 15.07 3.08 -2.78
N PRO A 108 16.19 3.73 -2.40
CA PRO A 108 16.19 4.87 -1.46
C PRO A 108 15.43 6.11 -1.94
N LYS A 109 15.13 6.21 -3.24
CA LYS A 109 14.33 7.30 -3.81
C LYS A 109 12.82 7.01 -3.84
N ARG A 110 12.39 5.83 -3.37
CA ARG A 110 11.00 5.39 -3.41
C ARG A 110 10.34 5.64 -2.07
N ILE A 111 9.31 6.48 -2.06
CA ILE A 111 8.59 6.84 -0.83
C ILE A 111 7.53 5.77 -0.53
N LEU A 112 7.49 5.28 0.70
CA LEU A 112 6.46 4.34 1.14
C LEU A 112 5.21 5.07 1.63
N TYR A 113 4.06 4.65 1.12
CA TYR A 113 2.75 5.11 1.55
C TYR A 113 1.86 3.96 2.02
N LEU A 114 0.92 4.28 2.91
CA LEU A 114 -0.10 3.36 3.40
C LEU A 114 -1.47 3.76 2.83
N ALA A 115 -2.10 2.85 2.10
CA ALA A 115 -3.45 2.99 1.59
C ALA A 115 -4.45 2.28 2.51
N ILE A 116 -5.42 3.02 3.02
CA ILE A 116 -6.45 2.51 3.95
C ILE A 116 -7.87 2.95 3.51
N PRO A 117 -8.94 2.21 3.85
CA PRO A 117 -10.29 2.65 3.54
C PRO A 117 -10.60 4.00 4.18
N VAL A 118 -11.43 4.81 3.51
CA VAL A 118 -11.87 6.11 4.06
C VAL A 118 -12.60 5.91 5.38
N VAL A 119 -13.44 4.88 5.48
CA VAL A 119 -14.14 4.53 6.72
C VAL A 119 -13.16 4.24 7.86
N ALA A 120 -12.06 3.54 7.59
CA ALA A 120 -11.03 3.26 8.60
C ALA A 120 -10.30 4.54 9.02
N TYR A 121 -9.98 5.42 8.06
CA TYR A 121 -9.42 6.74 8.36
C TYR A 121 -10.34 7.54 9.28
N ASP A 122 -11.60 7.76 8.87
CA ASP A 122 -12.54 8.64 9.59
C ASP A 122 -12.96 8.10 10.97
N THR A 123 -12.84 6.80 11.22
CA THR A 123 -13.30 6.16 12.46
C THR A 123 -12.19 5.80 13.44
N PHE A 124 -10.94 5.63 12.97
CA PHE A 124 -9.82 5.16 13.79
C PHE A 124 -8.60 6.09 13.78
N PHE A 125 -8.38 6.89 12.74
CA PHE A 125 -7.21 7.79 12.59
C PHE A 125 -7.56 9.26 12.77
#